data_AF-A0A2G2YGY9-F1
#
_entry.id   AF-A0A2G2YGY9-F1
#
_cell.length_a   1.000
_cell.length_b   1.000
_cell.length_c   1.000
_cell.angle_alpha   90.00
_cell.angle_beta   90.00
_cell.angle_gamma   90.00
#
_symmetry.space_group_name_H-M   'P 1'
#
loop_
_entity.id
_entity.type
_entity.pdbx_description
1 polymer ?
#
loop_
_entity_poly.entity_id
_entity_poly.type
_entity_poly.pdbx_seq_one_letter_code
_entity_poly.pdbx_strand_id
1 'polypeptide(L)'
;MPLHLSKLKSLQVLVGAKFLLGGLRMEYLGELHNLYGSLSILELQNVVNRRESLKANIREKNHVEKLSLEWSESAEDNSQTEKRHT
;
A
#
# COMPACT_ATOMS: atom_id res chain seq x y z
N MET A 1 -6.20 15.54 3.56
CA MET A 1 -7.13 14.48 3.09
C MET A 1 -7.11 14.45 1.58
N PRO A 2 -7.01 13.28 0.91
CA PRO A 2 -7.16 13.22 -0.54
C PRO A 2 -8.65 13.39 -0.86
N LEU A 3 -9.00 14.53 -1.44
CA LEU A 3 -10.38 14.90 -1.73
C LEU A 3 -10.84 14.21 -3.04
N HIS A 4 -11.67 13.17 -2.89
CA HIS A 4 -12.50 12.54 -3.93
C HIS A 4 -11.81 11.63 -4.95
N LEU A 5 -11.08 10.60 -4.48
CA LEU A 5 -10.61 9.51 -5.35
C LEU A 5 -11.76 8.78 -6.07
N SER A 6 -12.94 8.75 -5.45
CA SER A 6 -14.20 8.26 -6.03
C SER A 6 -14.66 8.96 -7.32
N LYS A 7 -14.15 10.16 -7.65
CA LYS A 7 -14.49 10.87 -8.90
C LYS A 7 -13.68 10.40 -10.11
N LEU A 8 -12.67 9.56 -9.90
CA LEU A 8 -11.86 9.00 -10.98
C LEU A 8 -12.66 7.88 -11.68
N LYS A 9 -13.29 8.24 -12.80
CA LYS A 9 -14.21 7.35 -13.55
C LYS A 9 -13.53 6.20 -14.27
N SER A 10 -12.24 6.32 -14.60
CA SER A 10 -11.47 5.23 -15.20
C SER A 10 -9.98 5.48 -14.94
N LEU A 11 -9.43 4.78 -13.95
CA LEU A 11 -8.00 4.84 -13.63
C LEU A 11 -7.37 3.51 -14.07
N GLN A 12 -6.73 3.53 -15.24
CA GLN A 12 -6.16 2.32 -15.85
C GLN A 12 -4.89 1.81 -15.17
N VAL A 13 -4.14 2.69 -14.48
CA VAL A 13 -2.93 2.30 -13.76
C VAL A 13 -2.79 3.22 -12.55
N LEU A 14 -2.61 2.63 -11.36
CA LEU A 14 -2.20 3.37 -10.16
C LEU A 14 -0.88 2.80 -9.65
N VAL A 15 0.21 3.49 -9.95
CA VAL A 15 1.56 3.12 -9.49
C VAL A 15 1.94 3.98 -8.29
N GLY A 16 2.48 3.33 -7.25
CA GLY A 16 3.17 4.03 -6.17
C GLY A 16 2.24 4.65 -5.12
N ALA A 17 1.12 4.01 -4.78
CA ALA A 17 0.32 4.44 -3.64
C ALA A 17 1.11 4.24 -2.35
N LYS A 18 1.71 5.33 -1.85
CA LYS A 18 2.47 5.36 -0.58
C LYS A 18 1.53 5.68 0.58
N PHE A 19 1.44 4.74 1.51
CA PHE A 19 0.69 4.92 2.75
C PHE A 19 1.62 5.59 3.76
N LEU A 20 1.40 6.87 4.01
CA LEU A 20 2.18 7.65 4.97
C LEU A 20 1.39 7.79 6.27
N LEU A 21 2.09 7.76 7.42
CA LEU A 21 1.51 8.15 8.71
C LEU A 21 0.96 9.59 8.59
N GLY A 22 -0.37 9.73 8.63
CA GLY A 22 -1.07 11.00 8.44
C GLY A 22 -1.45 11.37 6.99
N GLY A 23 -1.12 10.52 6.01
CA GLY A 23 -1.37 10.74 4.58
C GLY A 23 -2.52 9.90 4.01
N LEU A 24 -2.27 9.25 2.85
CA LEU A 24 -3.20 8.31 2.23
C LEU A 24 -3.37 7.10 3.15
N ARG A 25 -4.61 6.83 3.59
CA ARG A 25 -4.97 5.64 4.36
C ARG A 25 -5.43 4.52 3.44
N MET A 26 -5.19 3.28 3.86
CA MET A 26 -5.53 2.11 3.07
C MET A 26 -7.03 2.01 2.77
N GLU A 27 -7.89 2.46 3.69
CA GLU A 27 -9.34 2.49 3.48
C GLU A 27 -9.80 3.32 2.27
N TYR A 28 -9.03 4.34 1.84
CA TYR A 28 -9.41 5.15 0.66
C TYR A 28 -9.30 4.38 -0.65
N LEU A 29 -8.50 3.29 -0.69
CA LEU A 29 -8.50 2.42 -1.86
C LEU A 29 -9.89 1.79 -2.07
N GLY A 30 -10.71 1.67 -1.02
CA GLY A 30 -12.09 1.18 -1.14
C GLY A 30 -12.96 2.03 -2.07
N GLU A 31 -12.68 3.33 -2.19
CA GLU A 31 -13.42 4.26 -3.06
C GLU A 31 -13.03 4.15 -4.55
N LEU A 32 -11.93 3.45 -4.86
CA LEU A 32 -11.44 3.29 -6.23
C LEU A 32 -12.09 2.07 -6.90
N HIS A 33 -13.29 2.28 -7.45
CA HIS A 33 -14.06 1.19 -8.07
C HIS A 33 -13.62 0.87 -9.51
N ASN A 34 -13.09 1.85 -10.25
CA ASN A 34 -12.74 1.72 -11.67
C ASN A 34 -11.22 1.63 -11.88
N LEU A 35 -10.58 0.75 -11.11
CA LEU A 35 -9.15 0.46 -11.19
C LEU A 35 -8.93 -0.72 -12.14
N TYR A 36 -8.24 -0.49 -13.25
CA TYR A 36 -7.87 -1.53 -14.21
C TYR A 36 -6.36 -1.78 -14.14
N GLY A 37 -5.87 -2.84 -14.78
CA GLY A 37 -4.45 -3.04 -15.03
C GLY A 37 -3.64 -3.31 -13.75
N SER A 38 -2.77 -2.38 -13.35
CA SER A 38 -1.81 -2.60 -12.26
C SER A 38 -2.03 -1.67 -11.05
N LEU A 39 -1.92 -2.25 -9.85
CA LEU A 39 -1.93 -1.55 -8.56
C LEU A 39 -0.65 -1.85 -7.78
N SER A 40 0.08 -0.83 -7.38
CA SER A 40 1.23 -0.96 -6.47
C SER A 40 0.99 -0.25 -5.14
N ILE A 41 1.13 -0.99 -4.05
CA ILE A 41 0.99 -0.53 -2.65
C ILE A 41 2.39 -0.55 -2.04
N LEU A 42 2.88 0.61 -1.64
CA LEU A 42 4.21 0.78 -1.05
C LEU A 42 4.10 1.09 0.45
N GLU A 43 5.20 0.88 1.16
CA GLU A 43 5.32 1.18 2.60
C GLU A 43 4.29 0.40 3.44
N LEU A 44 4.10 -0.89 3.15
CA LEU A 44 3.06 -1.72 3.77
C LEU A 44 3.15 -1.78 5.31
N GLN A 45 4.33 -1.52 5.89
CA GLN A 45 4.53 -1.40 7.34
C GLN A 45 3.70 -0.29 8.00
N ASN A 46 3.28 0.71 7.22
CA ASN A 46 2.45 1.81 7.71
C ASN A 46 0.96 1.43 7.82
N VAL A 47 0.57 0.24 7.37
CA VAL A 47 -0.81 -0.28 7.53
C VAL A 47 -0.97 -0.88 8.92
N VAL A 48 -1.23 -0.02 9.90
CA VAL A 48 -1.31 -0.42 11.32
C VAL A 48 -2.64 -1.11 11.67
N ASN A 49 -3.73 -0.84 10.92
CA ASN A 49 -5.07 -1.28 11.28
C ASN A 49 -5.67 -2.28 10.27
N ARG A 50 -5.94 -3.50 10.73
CA ARG A 50 -6.63 -4.54 9.95
C ARG A 50 -7.97 -4.05 9.37
N ARG A 51 -8.71 -3.19 10.10
CA ARG A 51 -9.99 -2.65 9.60
C ARG A 51 -9.80 -1.76 8.37
N GLU A 52 -8.71 -0.99 8.28
CA GLU A 52 -8.44 -0.18 7.09
C GLU A 52 -8.15 -1.07 5.88
N SER A 53 -7.40 -2.16 6.09
CA SER A 53 -7.14 -3.15 5.05
C SER A 53 -8.41 -3.81 4.52
N LEU A 54 -9.36 -4.14 5.41
CA LEU A 54 -10.65 -4.70 4.99
C LEU A 54 -11.46 -3.69 4.16
N LYS A 55 -11.50 -2.41 4.57
CA LYS A 55 -12.22 -1.36 3.83
C LYS A 55 -11.62 -1.06 2.46
N ALA A 56 -10.31 -1.23 2.29
CA ALA A 56 -9.64 -1.08 0.99
C ALA A 56 -10.19 -2.03 -0.07
N ASN A 57 -10.67 -3.19 0.38
CA ASN A 57 -11.38 -4.17 -0.42
C ASN A 57 -10.66 -4.54 -1.73
N ILE A 58 -9.34 -4.71 -1.64
CA ILE A 58 -8.47 -4.99 -2.79
C ILE A 58 -8.91 -6.25 -3.53
N ARG A 59 -9.47 -7.22 -2.80
CA ARG A 59 -9.95 -8.49 -3.36
C ARG A 59 -11.12 -8.31 -4.33
N GLU A 60 -11.97 -7.30 -4.15
CA GLU A 60 -13.10 -7.04 -5.03
C GLU A 60 -12.74 -6.14 -6.23
N LYS A 61 -11.47 -5.75 -6.38
CA LYS A 61 -10.97 -5.01 -7.54
C LYS A 61 -10.68 -5.97 -8.70
N ASN A 62 -11.75 -6.56 -9.23
CA ASN A 62 -11.70 -7.64 -10.25
C ASN A 62 -11.00 -7.25 -11.56
N HIS A 63 -10.81 -5.96 -11.81
CA HIS A 63 -10.17 -5.45 -13.02
C HIS A 63 -8.67 -5.16 -12.86
N VAL A 64 -8.13 -5.33 -11.65
CA VAL A 64 -6.70 -5.27 -11.39
C VAL A 64 -6.09 -6.62 -11.78
N GLU A 65 -5.29 -6.61 -12.84
CA GLU A 65 -4.57 -7.75 -13.38
C GLU A 65 -3.26 -8.02 -12.64
N LYS A 66 -2.63 -6.97 -12.09
CA LYS A 66 -1.37 -7.08 -11.35
C LYS A 66 -1.42 -6.28 -10.05
N LEU A 67 -1.07 -6.95 -8.96
CA LEU A 67 -0.93 -6.33 -7.64
C LEU A 67 0.51 -6.47 -7.15
N SER A 68 1.15 -5.36 -6.81
CA SER A 68 2.45 -5.33 -6.11
C SER A 68 2.26 -4.79 -4.70
N LEU A 69 2.82 -5.50 -3.72
CA LEU A 69 2.82 -5.11 -2.30
C LEU A 69 4.27 -5.03 -1.84
N GLU A 70 4.68 -3.86 -1.37
CA GLU A 70 6.08 -3.58 -1.04
C GLU A 70 6.19 -3.00 0.37
N TRP A 71 7.04 -3.61 1.19
CA TRP A 71 7.51 -3.04 2.45
C TRP A 71 8.72 -2.15 2.15
N SER A 72 8.94 -1.10 2.93
CA SER A 72 10.23 -0.41 2.86
C SER A 72 11.34 -1.40 3.24
N GLU A 73 12.49 -1.35 2.57
CA GLU A 73 13.71 -1.92 3.13
C GLU A 73 14.00 -1.19 4.45
N SER A 74 13.71 -1.85 5.57
CA SER A 74 14.19 -1.39 6.87
C SER A 74 15.70 -1.48 6.85
N ALA A 75 16.39 -0.38 7.21
CA ALA A 75 17.84 -0.31 7.34
C ALA A 75 18.38 -1.10 8.56
N GLU A 76 17.85 -2.29 8.80
CA GLU A 76 18.32 -3.23 9.81
C GLU A 76 18.82 -4.50 9.14
N ASP A 77 19.86 -4.35 8.31
CA ASP A 77 20.92 -5.35 8.25
C ASP A 77 22.00 -4.95 9.26
N ASN A 78 21.66 -5.06 10.55
CA ASN A 78 22.66 -5.05 11.62
C ASN A 78 22.88 -6.50 12.03
N SER A 79 23.47 -7.30 11.15
CA SER A 79 24.08 -8.57 11.55
C SER A 79 25.30 -8.26 12.42
N GLN A 80 25.04 -8.14 13.72
CA GLN A 80 26.03 -8.15 14.78
C GLN A 80 26.93 -9.40 14.62
N THR A 81 28.19 -9.20 14.25
CA THR A 81 29.27 -10.09 14.66
C THR A 81 30.16 -9.37 15.65
N GLU A 82 29.64 -9.15 16.86
CA GLU A 82 30.46 -8.96 18.04
C GLU A 82 30.59 -10.31 18.73
N LYS A 83 31.80 -10.89 18.71
CA LYS A 83 32.40 -11.75 19.75
C LYS A 83 33.75 -12.31 19.28
N ARG A 84 34.82 -11.68 19.73
CA ARG A 84 35.83 -12.32 20.61
C ARG A 84 36.89 -11.30 21.02
N HIS A 85 36.70 -10.77 22.22
CA HIS A 85 37.78 -10.32 23.07
C HIS A 85 38.34 -11.57 23.77
N THR A 86 39.58 -11.95 23.47
CA THR A 86 40.59 -12.51 24.38
C THR A 86 41.93 -12.39 23.67
#